data_AF-A0A284VJS8-F1
#
_entry.id   AF-A0A284VJS8-F1
#
_cell.length_a   1.000
_cell.length_b   1.000
_cell.length_c   1.000
_cell.angle_alpha   90.00
_cell.angle_beta   90.00
_cell.angle_gamma   90.00
#
_symmetry.space_group_name_H-M   'P 1'
#
loop_
_entity.id
_entity.type
_entity.pdbx_description
1 polymer ?
#
loop_
_entity_poly.entity_id
_entity_poly.type
_entity_poly.pdbx_seq_one_letter_code
_entity_poly.pdbx_strand_id
1 'polypeptide(L)' 'MAPKNQISIRLDEVHLDIIDSLQPFYGNSRPEVIRNLVIRWIEQNIASANLEKLREIGAIKK' A
#
# COMPACT_ATOMS: atom_id res chain seq x y z
N MET A 1 8.51 15.33 16.59
CA MET A 1 8.53 14.51 15.36
C MET A 1 8.70 13.06 15.78
N ALA A 2 7.74 12.19 15.46
CA ALA A 2 7.91 10.76 15.72
C ALA A 2 9.14 10.24 14.95
N PRO A 3 9.97 9.36 15.52
CA PRO A 3 11.11 8.80 14.81
C PRO A 3 10.60 8.04 13.57
N LYS A 4 11.19 8.34 12.40
CA LYS A 4 10.93 7.55 11.20
C LYS A 4 11.53 6.17 11.44
N ASN A 5 10.72 5.20 11.84
CA ASN A 5 11.13 3.81 11.89
C ASN A 5 11.57 3.41 10.48
N GLN A 6 12.88 3.20 10.31
CA GLN A 6 13.44 2.74 9.05
C GLN A 6 13.32 1.22 9.00
N ILE A 7 12.59 0.72 8.00
CA ILE A 7 12.43 -0.70 7.77
C ILE A 7 13.31 -1.08 6.58
N SER A 8 14.15 -2.10 6.76
CA SER A 8 14.93 -2.69 5.68
C SER A 8 14.16 -3.88 5.11
N ILE A 9 14.03 -3.93 3.78
CA ILE A 9 13.41 -5.04 3.05
C ILE A 9 14.37 -5.51 1.97
N ARG A 10 14.31 -6.80 1.63
CA ARG A 10 15.05 -7.37 0.50
C ARG A 10 14.05 -7.76 -0.58
N LEU A 11 14.35 -7.35 -1.80
CA LEU A 11 13.63 -7.70 -3.01
C LEU A 11 14.64 -8.29 -3.99
N ASP A 12 14.23 -9.31 -4.73
CA ASP A 12 15.03 -9.80 -5.85
C ASP A 12 14.98 -8.81 -7.04
N GLU A 13 15.77 -9.10 -8.07
CA GLU A 13 15.89 -8.23 -9.25
C GLU A 13 14.56 -8.07 -9.99
N VAL A 14 13.77 -9.14 -10.12
CA VAL A 14 12.47 -9.11 -10.81
C VAL A 14 11.51 -8.14 -10.12
N HIS A 15 11.43 -8.20 -8.79
CA HIS A 15 10.58 -7.28 -8.03
C HIS A 15 11.10 -5.84 -8.11
N LEU A 16 12.43 -5.63 -8.10
CA LEU A 16 13.01 -4.30 -8.25
C LEU A 16 12.72 -3.69 -9.62
N ASP A 17 12.79 -4.47 -10.69
CA ASP A 17 12.46 -4.03 -12.05
C ASP A 17 10.99 -3.61 -12.17
N ILE A 18 10.09 -4.37 -11.53
CA ILE A 18 8.67 -3.99 -11.44
C ILE A 18 8.54 -2.64 -10.70
N ILE A 19 9.20 -2.47 -9.56
CA ILE A 19 9.17 -1.19 -8.82
C ILE A 19 9.68 -0.03 -9.66
N ASP A 20 10.74 -0.21 -10.45
CA ASP A 20 11.26 0.83 -11.32
C ASP A 20 10.28 1.17 -12.44
N SER A 21 9.62 0.18 -13.04
CA SER A 21 8.59 0.40 -14.07
C SER A 21 7.39 1.20 -13.55
N LEU A 22 7.18 1.20 -12.24
CA LEU A 22 6.05 1.86 -11.56
C LEU A 22 6.36 3.32 -11.15
N GLN A 23 7.60 3.78 -11.25
CA GLN A 23 8.00 5.16 -10.90
C GLN A 23 7.12 6.24 -11.56
N PRO A 24 6.81 6.17 -12.88
CA PRO A 24 5.99 7.20 -13.55
C PRO A 24 4.60 7.43 -12.92
N PHE A 25 4.09 6.45 -12.19
CA PHE A 25 2.75 6.49 -11.60
C PHE A 25 2.75 6.69 -10.09
N TYR A 26 3.79 6.22 -9.40
CA TYR A 26 3.77 6.05 -7.95
C TYR A 26 4.92 6.76 -7.22
N GLY A 27 5.86 7.41 -7.90
CA GLY A 27 6.88 8.25 -7.25
C GLY A 27 8.21 8.30 -7.99
N ASN A 28 9.08 9.24 -7.61
CA ASN A 28 10.33 9.51 -8.33
C ASN A 28 11.50 8.64 -7.85
N SER A 29 11.28 7.73 -6.91
CA SER A 29 12.31 6.84 -6.37
C SER A 29 11.70 5.53 -5.88
N ARG A 30 12.50 4.45 -5.86
CA ARG A 30 12.06 3.13 -5.36
C ARG A 30 11.43 3.20 -3.95
N PRO A 31 12.02 3.89 -2.94
CA PRO A 31 11.39 3.98 -1.62
C PRO A 31 10.04 4.69 -1.63
N GLU A 32 9.88 5.71 -2.48
CA GLU A 32 8.62 6.45 -2.62
C GLU A 32 7.54 5.58 -3.27
N VAL A 33 7.89 4.87 -4.35
CA VAL A 33 6.98 3.91 -5.00
C VAL A 33 6.52 2.85 -4.01
N ILE A 34 7.45 2.22 -3.28
CA ILE A 34 7.12 1.18 -2.29
C ILE A 34 6.22 1.74 -1.20
N ARG A 35 6.52 2.93 -0.67
CA ARG A 35 5.69 3.60 0.34
C ARG A 35 4.27 3.83 -0.18
N ASN A 36 4.13 4.36 -1.39
CA ASN A 36 2.83 4.68 -1.97
C ASN A 36 2.02 3.43 -2.32
N LEU A 37 2.67 2.35 -2.77
CA LEU A 37 2.03 1.04 -2.96
C LEU A 37 1.51 0.47 -1.63
N VAL A 38 2.31 0.51 -0.57
CA VAL A 38 1.89 0.05 0.76
C VAL A 38 0.71 0.86 1.28
N ILE A 39 0.74 2.19 1.14
CA ILE A 39 -0.39 3.06 1.54
C ILE A 39 -1.65 2.68 0.76
N ARG A 40 -1.56 2.56 -0.57
CA ARG A 40 -2.69 2.18 -1.43
C ARG A 40 -3.26 0.81 -1.06
N TRP A 41 -2.39 -0.16 -0.79
CA TRP A 41 -2.81 -1.48 -0.34
C TRP A 41 -3.52 -1.39 1.02
N ILE A 42 -2.98 -0.64 1.98
CA ILE A 42 -3.62 -0.43 3.28
C ILE A 42 -4.98 0.24 3.11
N GLU A 43 -5.09 1.31 2.32
CA GLU A 43 -6.35 2.01 2.06
C GLU A 43 -7.41 1.08 1.47
N GLN A 44 -7.03 0.28 0.48
CA GLN A 44 -7.94 -0.69 -0.15
C GLN A 44 -8.38 -1.76 0.83
N ASN A 45 -7.45 -2.33 1.61
CA ASN A 45 -7.77 -3.45 2.49
C ASN A 45 -8.48 -3.00 3.79
N ILE A 46 -8.15 -1.83 4.34
CA ILE A 46 -8.89 -1.25 5.47
C ILE A 46 -10.28 -0.79 5.02
N ALA A 47 -10.41 -0.19 3.83
CA ALA A 47 -11.72 0.13 3.28
C ALA A 47 -12.56 -1.12 3.08
N SER A 48 -11.97 -2.21 2.57
CA SER A 48 -12.64 -3.51 2.46
C SER A 48 -13.04 -4.08 3.82
N ALA A 49 -12.15 -4.05 4.82
CA ALA A 49 -12.46 -4.54 6.17
C ALA A 49 -13.55 -3.70 6.87
N ASN A 50 -13.56 -2.38 6.66
CA ASN A 50 -14.62 -1.51 7.17
C ASN A 50 -15.94 -1.74 6.42
N LEU A 51 -15.92 -1.97 5.10
CA LEU A 51 -17.11 -2.33 4.33
C LEU A 51 -17.68 -3.68 4.75
N GLU A 52 -16.83 -4.67 5.04
CA GLU A 52 -17.27 -5.95 5.61
C GLU A 52 -17.91 -5.74 6.98
N LYS A 53 -17.30 -4.97 7.88
CA LYS A 53 -17.91 -4.61 9.16
C LYS A 53 -19.23 -3.86 9.01
N LEU A 54 -19.33 -2.91 8.08
CA LEU A 54 -20.56 -2.17 7.79
C LEU A 54 -21.67 -3.07 7.21
N ARG A 55 -21.29 -4.13 6.46
CA ARG A 55 -22.21 -5.19 6.02
C ARG A 55 -22.64 -6.09 7.17
N GLU A 56 -21.73 -6.48 8.06
CA GLU A 56 -22.02 -7.30 9.25
C GLU A 56 -23.01 -6.61 10.20
N ILE A 57 -22.91 -5.30 10.38
CA ILE A 57 -23.85 -4.52 11.19
C ILE A 57 -25.13 -4.10 10.44
N GLY A 58 -25.28 -4.50 9.17
CA GLY A 58 -26.48 -4.24 8.36
C GLY A 58 -26.66 -2.78 7.90
N ALA A 59 -25.63 -1.94 8.02
CA ALA A 59 -25.68 -0.54 7.61
C ALA A 59 -25.69 -0.34 6.07
N ILE A 60 -25.32 -1.38 5.31
CA ILE A 60 -25.31 -1.36 3.85
C ILE A 60 -25.96 -2.65 3.33
N LYS A 61 -27.02 -2.54 2.52
CA LYS A 61 -27.67 -3.68 1.86
C LYS A 61 -26.97 -4.02 0.55
N LYS A 62 -27.03 -5.32 0.21
CA LYS A 62 -26.36 -5.97 -0.92
C LYS A 62 -26.74 -5.38 -2.28
#